data_AF-A0A5R9E4Q3-F1
#
_entry.id   AF-A0A5R9E4Q3-F1
#
_cell.length_a   1.000
_cell.length_b   1.000
_cell.length_c   1.000
_cell.angle_alpha   90.00
_cell.angle_beta   90.00
_cell.angle_gamma   90.00
#
_symmetry.space_group_name_H-M   'P 1'
#
loop_
_entity.id
_entity.type
_entity.pdbx_description
1 polymer ?
#
loop_
_entity_poly.entity_id
_entity_poly.type
_entity_poly.pdbx_seq_one_letter_code
_entity_poly.pdbx_strand_id
1 'polypeptide(L)'
;MLERLIGQQRRPQNMARSTIQEKLRGKSKVNLTQALSIVDALAEYAQSNGTPLPDKEINREVWQDRVAAYTKTQPNTSHRKETTSAPSEIKWDIAPLHAAQMDDLVEMIQENRFNAVADWLPKFLAGIMQAQMATTNFLRQAAEDTPQAIAQTLKALDAEFPYVDTEDPFQSGWDRRRSAANEATVGLLIEFAARKHGADASPAVVVALRRASLGFYAESFLSRVGTWFLAEKIAKAVDHLRSASLYRDAKDVLTATSDRSSDRIFEVVDFLQTNSRTSDADIVLKAIGEKCDENKLLLIVSDFEEHSASTETLTKIARAVSSENREAYISLFTQTGGSHFETLLREAATDDPSF
;
A
#
# COMPACT_ATOMS: atom_id res chain seq x y z
N MET A 1 20.45 14.97 -13.93
CA MET A 1 21.19 15.14 -12.67
C MET A 1 22.45 14.26 -12.63
N LEU A 2 22.32 12.93 -12.63
CA LEU A 2 23.46 11.99 -12.58
C LEU A 2 24.45 12.08 -13.74
N GLU A 3 23.99 12.29 -14.97
CA GLU A 3 24.89 12.43 -16.14
C GLU A 3 25.72 13.72 -16.09
N ARG A 4 25.21 14.76 -15.42
CA ARG A 4 25.93 16.03 -15.23
C ARG A 4 26.93 15.95 -14.06
N LEU A 5 26.62 15.18 -13.03
CA LEU A 5 27.55 14.88 -11.92
C LEU A 5 28.80 14.12 -12.39
N ILE A 6 28.66 13.24 -13.39
CA ILE A 6 29.79 12.50 -13.98
C ILE A 6 30.70 13.43 -14.80
N GLY A 7 30.12 14.42 -15.50
CA GLY A 7 30.86 15.37 -16.33
C GLY A 7 31.65 16.44 -15.57
N GLN A 8 31.39 16.61 -14.27
CA GLN A 8 32.01 17.67 -13.44
C GLN A 8 33.10 17.14 -12.48
N GLN A 9 33.39 15.83 -12.45
CA GLN A 9 34.45 15.28 -11.59
C GLN A 9 35.85 15.70 -12.07
N ARG A 10 36.54 16.59 -11.33
CA ARG A 10 37.84 17.17 -11.76
C ARG A 10 39.11 16.38 -11.39
N ARG A 11 39.07 15.20 -10.72
CA ARG A 11 40.28 14.42 -10.33
C ARG A 11 40.04 12.89 -10.13
N PRO A 12 41.10 12.05 -10.05
CA PRO A 12 41.56 11.11 -11.08
C PRO A 12 40.75 9.79 -11.19
N GLN A 13 39.58 9.66 -10.54
CA GLN A 13 38.75 8.46 -10.69
C GLN A 13 37.32 8.88 -11.00
N ASN A 14 37.02 8.97 -12.29
CA ASN A 14 35.66 9.11 -12.76
C ASN A 14 34.85 7.90 -12.27
N MET A 15 33.85 8.15 -11.41
CA MET A 15 32.95 7.10 -10.96
C MET A 15 31.92 6.83 -12.04
N ALA A 16 31.79 5.57 -12.45
CA ALA A 16 30.73 5.17 -13.37
C ALA A 16 29.35 5.46 -12.76
N ARG A 17 28.37 5.77 -13.61
CA ARG A 17 26.97 6.03 -13.21
C ARG A 17 26.41 4.93 -12.31
N SER A 18 26.72 3.68 -12.64
CA SER A 18 26.34 2.50 -11.86
C SER A 18 26.90 2.56 -10.44
N THR A 19 28.18 2.93 -10.28
CA THR A 19 28.85 3.06 -8.98
C THR A 19 28.23 4.19 -8.15
N ILE A 20 27.97 5.36 -8.74
CA ILE A 20 27.32 6.47 -8.00
C ILE A 20 25.92 6.07 -7.54
N GLN A 21 25.12 5.45 -8.43
CA GLN A 21 23.78 4.96 -8.09
C GLN A 21 23.82 3.88 -7.02
N GLU A 22 24.78 2.97 -7.07
CA GLU A 22 24.94 1.89 -6.10
C GLU A 22 25.33 2.42 -4.70
N LYS A 23 26.22 3.44 -4.65
CA LYS A 23 26.62 4.11 -3.41
C LYS A 23 25.49 4.93 -2.81
N LEU A 24 24.76 5.72 -3.60
CA LEU A 24 23.60 6.49 -3.14
C LEU A 24 22.44 5.58 -2.69
N ARG A 25 22.31 4.39 -3.28
CA ARG A 25 21.33 3.36 -2.86
C ARG A 25 21.78 2.55 -1.64
N GLY A 26 22.96 2.83 -1.07
CA GLY A 26 23.51 2.12 0.09
C GLY A 26 23.87 0.66 -0.17
N LYS A 27 24.00 0.24 -1.43
CA LYS A 27 24.25 -1.16 -1.81
C LYS A 27 25.73 -1.56 -1.67
N SER A 28 26.66 -0.60 -1.60
CA SER A 28 28.07 -0.88 -1.31
C SER A 28 28.72 0.17 -0.41
N LYS A 29 29.69 -0.27 0.41
CA LYS A 29 30.39 0.58 1.38
C LYS A 29 31.09 1.76 0.69
N VAL A 30 30.80 2.99 1.12
CA VAL A 30 31.42 4.21 0.58
C VAL A 30 32.78 4.38 1.24
N ASN A 31 33.86 4.38 0.46
CA ASN A 31 35.17 4.79 0.96
C ASN A 31 35.21 6.33 1.06
N LEU A 32 35.97 6.87 2.02
CA LEU A 32 36.14 8.31 2.25
C LEU A 32 36.44 9.08 0.95
N THR A 33 37.33 8.55 0.10
CA THR A 33 37.66 9.17 -1.19
C THR A 33 36.43 9.30 -2.09
N GLN A 34 35.56 8.30 -2.11
CA GLN A 34 34.32 8.29 -2.91
C GLN A 34 33.25 9.21 -2.31
N ALA A 35 33.16 9.27 -0.98
CA ALA A 35 32.27 10.22 -0.30
C ALA A 35 32.65 11.65 -0.66
N LEU A 36 33.94 12.00 -0.57
CA LEU A 36 34.45 13.32 -0.92
C LEU A 36 34.21 13.65 -2.40
N SER A 37 34.44 12.71 -3.33
CA SER A 37 34.16 12.92 -4.75
C SER A 37 32.68 13.17 -5.05
N ILE A 38 31.76 12.58 -4.29
CA ILE A 38 30.31 12.84 -4.44
C ILE A 38 29.95 14.20 -3.86
N VAL A 39 30.50 14.56 -2.68
CA VAL A 39 30.29 15.86 -2.03
C VAL A 39 30.80 17.00 -2.90
N ASP A 40 32.00 16.86 -3.46
CA ASP A 40 32.59 17.87 -4.35
C ASP A 40 31.73 18.06 -5.61
N ALA A 41 31.25 16.97 -6.21
CA ALA A 41 30.37 17.03 -7.39
C ALA A 41 29.01 17.69 -7.07
N LEU A 42 28.47 17.46 -5.86
CA LEU A 42 27.25 18.12 -5.39
C LEU A 42 27.48 19.60 -5.08
N ALA A 43 28.62 19.95 -4.50
CA ALA A 43 29.00 21.34 -4.21
C ALA A 43 29.17 22.15 -5.49
N GLU A 44 29.88 21.60 -6.50
CA GLU A 44 30.02 22.24 -7.81
C GLU A 44 28.66 22.39 -8.52
N TYR A 45 27.79 21.38 -8.41
CA TYR A 45 26.43 21.46 -8.97
C TYR A 45 25.60 22.55 -8.29
N ALA A 46 25.62 22.61 -6.97
CA ALA A 46 24.88 23.60 -6.18
C ALA A 46 25.38 25.03 -6.46
N GLN A 47 26.70 25.20 -6.60
CA GLN A 47 27.31 26.47 -7.01
C GLN A 47 26.87 26.88 -8.42
N SER A 48 26.80 25.95 -9.37
CA SER A 48 26.36 26.22 -10.75
C SER A 48 24.87 26.60 -10.87
N ASN A 49 24.05 26.22 -9.87
CA ASN A 49 22.62 26.56 -9.80
C ASN A 49 22.32 27.69 -8.80
N GLY A 50 23.33 28.46 -8.38
CA GLY A 50 23.14 29.65 -7.54
C GLY A 50 22.75 29.36 -6.08
N THR A 51 22.93 28.13 -5.61
CA THR A 51 22.60 27.69 -4.24
C THR A 51 23.82 26.99 -3.63
N PRO A 52 24.90 27.72 -3.29
CA PRO A 52 26.11 27.10 -2.75
C PRO A 52 25.82 26.36 -1.44
N LEU A 53 26.40 25.16 -1.29
CA LEU A 53 26.25 24.39 -0.06
C LEU A 53 27.00 25.08 1.10
N PRO A 54 26.53 24.96 2.35
CA PRO A 54 27.23 25.49 3.52
C PRO A 54 28.62 24.86 3.68
N ASP A 55 29.61 25.61 4.18
CA ASP A 55 30.99 25.12 4.36
C ASP A 55 31.09 23.84 5.20
N LYS A 56 30.18 23.65 6.16
CA LYS A 56 30.09 22.44 6.99
C LYS A 56 29.69 21.18 6.20
N GLU A 57 29.10 21.34 5.03
CA GLU A 57 28.69 20.25 4.13
C GLU A 57 29.75 19.92 3.09
N ILE A 58 30.75 20.79 2.90
CA ILE A 58 31.86 20.60 1.95
C ILE A 58 33.18 20.30 2.69
N ASN A 59 33.28 20.64 3.98
CA ASN A 59 34.50 20.49 4.76
C ASN A 59 34.96 19.03 4.86
N ARG A 60 36.19 18.78 4.41
CA ARG A 60 36.82 17.47 4.37
C ARG A 60 37.02 16.83 5.74
N GLU A 61 37.38 17.60 6.76
CA GLU A 61 37.60 17.10 8.14
C GLU A 61 36.27 16.63 8.74
N VAL A 62 35.18 17.37 8.49
CA VAL A 62 33.83 16.98 8.92
C VAL A 62 33.39 15.66 8.27
N TRP A 63 33.70 15.46 6.99
CA TRP A 63 33.41 14.20 6.29
C TRP A 63 34.32 13.05 6.72
N GLN A 64 35.58 13.32 7.06
CA GLN A 64 36.46 12.33 7.68
C GLN A 64 35.88 11.83 8.99
N ASP A 65 35.44 12.74 9.86
CA ASP A 65 34.82 12.39 11.15
C ASP A 65 33.51 11.63 10.96
N ARG A 66 32.66 12.04 10.01
CA ARG A 66 31.38 11.35 9.70
C ARG A 66 31.60 9.94 9.16
N VAL A 67 32.56 9.74 8.26
CA VAL A 67 32.87 8.42 7.69
C VAL A 67 33.56 7.54 8.73
N ALA A 68 34.45 8.09 9.56
CA ALA A 68 35.09 7.36 10.65
C ALA A 68 34.08 6.94 11.73
N ALA A 69 33.14 7.82 12.08
CA ALA A 69 32.02 7.50 12.97
C ALA A 69 31.16 6.38 12.36
N TYR A 70 30.74 6.51 11.10
CA TYR A 70 29.95 5.49 10.39
C TYR A 70 30.63 4.12 10.34
N THR A 71 31.96 4.09 10.19
CA THR A 71 32.74 2.84 10.14
C THR A 71 32.87 2.21 11.53
N LYS A 72 32.89 3.00 12.61
CA LYS A 72 32.94 2.50 14.00
C LYS A 72 31.59 2.00 14.52
N THR A 73 30.46 2.50 14.01
CA THR A 73 29.11 2.07 14.45
C THR A 73 28.50 0.93 13.65
N GLN A 74 29.16 0.42 12.61
CA GLN A 74 28.67 -0.77 11.91
C GLN A 74 29.19 -2.06 12.54
N PRO A 75 28.32 -2.97 13.05
CA PRO A 75 28.73 -4.36 13.22
C PRO A 75 29.10 -4.91 11.83
N ASN A 76 30.14 -5.75 11.77
CA ASN A 76 30.65 -6.38 10.55
C ASN A 76 29.54 -6.88 9.62
N THR A 77 29.14 -6.04 8.67
CA THR A 77 28.35 -6.42 7.51
C THR A 77 29.28 -7.09 6.52
N SER A 78 29.63 -8.35 6.84
CA SER A 78 29.77 -9.38 5.83
C SER A 78 28.49 -9.38 5.00
N HIS A 79 28.60 -9.58 3.68
CA HIS A 79 27.49 -9.63 2.74
C HIS A 79 26.22 -10.20 3.39
N ARG A 80 25.28 -9.31 3.73
CA ARG A 80 23.95 -9.71 4.16
C ARG A 80 23.29 -10.29 2.92
N LYS A 81 23.47 -11.60 2.70
CA LYS A 81 22.40 -12.44 2.15
C LYS A 81 21.12 -11.89 2.76
N GLU A 82 20.13 -11.58 1.92
CA GLU A 82 18.76 -11.38 2.39
C GLU A 82 18.52 -12.48 3.42
N THR A 83 18.50 -12.10 4.69
CA THR A 83 18.24 -13.04 5.78
C THR A 83 16.81 -13.43 5.53
N THR A 84 16.62 -14.58 4.89
CA THR A 84 15.39 -15.34 4.89
C THR A 84 14.88 -15.29 6.31
N SER A 85 13.71 -14.67 6.47
CA SER A 85 12.97 -14.63 7.72
C SER A 85 13.05 -16.01 8.34
N ALA A 86 13.41 -16.11 9.64
CA ALA A 86 13.42 -17.41 10.30
C ALA A 86 12.06 -18.09 10.06
N PRO A 87 12.04 -19.37 9.61
CA PRO A 87 10.81 -20.03 9.21
C PRO A 87 9.86 -20.02 10.40
N SER A 88 8.69 -19.41 10.23
CA SER A 88 7.60 -19.55 11.17
C SER A 88 7.10 -21.00 11.09
N GLU A 89 6.89 -21.65 12.23
CA GLU A 89 6.40 -23.03 12.28
C GLU A 89 4.88 -23.04 11.98
N ILE A 90 4.54 -22.75 10.73
CA ILE A 90 3.16 -22.80 10.23
C ILE A 90 2.74 -24.27 10.18
N LYS A 91 1.63 -24.58 10.84
CA LYS A 91 1.04 -25.92 10.80
C LYS A 91 0.13 -26.04 9.59
N TRP A 92 0.62 -26.71 8.55
CA TRP A 92 -0.12 -26.94 7.31
C TRP A 92 -1.18 -28.03 7.48
N ASP A 93 -2.40 -27.75 7.03
CA ASP A 93 -3.47 -28.76 7.01
C ASP A 93 -3.36 -29.62 5.75
N ILE A 94 -2.77 -30.81 5.91
CA ILE A 94 -2.53 -31.76 4.82
C ILE A 94 -3.63 -32.82 4.69
N ALA A 95 -4.63 -32.84 5.58
CA ALA A 95 -5.69 -33.85 5.56
C ALA A 95 -6.47 -33.88 4.22
N PRO A 96 -6.79 -32.73 3.59
CA PRO A 96 -7.44 -32.72 2.28
C PRO A 96 -6.58 -33.37 1.18
N LEU A 97 -5.25 -33.23 1.26
CA LEU A 97 -4.32 -33.79 0.26
C LEU A 97 -4.23 -35.31 0.37
N HIS A 98 -4.19 -35.83 1.61
CA HIS A 98 -4.26 -37.27 1.84
C HIS A 98 -5.58 -37.87 1.34
N ALA A 99 -6.72 -37.20 1.59
CA ALA A 99 -8.01 -37.65 1.09
C ALA A 99 -8.07 -37.69 -0.46
N ALA A 100 -7.35 -36.77 -1.12
CA ALA A 100 -7.21 -36.68 -2.56
C ALA A 100 -6.09 -37.57 -3.15
N GLN A 101 -5.37 -38.34 -2.33
CA GLN A 101 -4.23 -39.18 -2.74
C GLN A 101 -3.11 -38.39 -3.46
N MET A 102 -2.90 -37.13 -3.07
CA MET A 102 -1.84 -36.27 -3.62
C MET A 102 -0.57 -36.37 -2.77
N ASP A 103 -0.01 -37.57 -2.69
CA ASP A 103 1.14 -37.87 -1.83
C ASP A 103 2.40 -37.07 -2.20
N ASP A 104 2.55 -36.70 -3.48
CA ASP A 104 3.63 -35.85 -4.00
C ASP A 104 3.57 -34.42 -3.42
N LEU A 105 2.37 -33.84 -3.34
CA LEU A 105 2.18 -32.53 -2.72
C LEU A 105 2.32 -32.58 -1.20
N VAL A 106 1.96 -33.69 -0.57
CA VAL A 106 2.22 -33.92 0.85
C VAL A 106 3.72 -33.99 1.12
N GLU A 107 4.46 -34.77 0.34
CA GLU A 107 5.92 -34.89 0.43
C GLU A 107 6.58 -33.51 0.26
N MET A 108 6.13 -32.72 -0.73
CA MET A 108 6.62 -31.35 -0.94
C MET A 108 6.49 -30.48 0.32
N ILE A 109 5.35 -30.51 1.03
CA ILE A 109 5.17 -29.77 2.29
C ILE A 109 6.10 -30.31 3.38
N GLN A 110 6.22 -31.62 3.51
CA GLN A 110 7.02 -32.25 4.58
C GLN A 110 8.51 -31.96 4.42
N GLU A 111 9.03 -32.02 3.20
CA GLU A 111 10.43 -31.71 2.89
C GLU A 111 10.76 -30.22 3.07
N ASN A 112 9.80 -29.35 2.76
CA ASN A 112 10.00 -27.90 2.76
C ASN A 112 9.47 -27.18 4.01
N ARG A 113 9.01 -27.90 5.03
CA ARG A 113 8.42 -27.32 6.25
C ARG A 113 9.34 -26.36 7.01
N PHE A 114 10.66 -26.45 6.80
CA PHE A 114 11.66 -25.57 7.41
C PHE A 114 12.23 -24.52 6.43
N ASN A 115 11.77 -24.52 5.19
CA ASN A 115 12.16 -23.55 4.17
C ASN A 115 11.19 -22.36 4.19
N ALA A 116 11.59 -21.24 3.59
CA ALA A 116 10.70 -20.09 3.50
C ALA A 116 9.50 -20.43 2.60
N VAL A 117 8.30 -20.03 3.02
CA VAL A 117 7.05 -20.29 2.29
C VAL A 117 7.15 -19.79 0.84
N ALA A 118 7.81 -18.66 0.62
CA ALA A 118 8.03 -18.08 -0.70
C ALA A 118 8.76 -19.02 -1.69
N ASP A 119 9.60 -19.94 -1.20
CA ASP A 119 10.46 -20.77 -2.05
C ASP A 119 9.71 -21.95 -2.70
N TRP A 120 8.62 -22.41 -2.06
CA TRP A 120 7.93 -23.63 -2.46
C TRP A 120 6.42 -23.45 -2.66
N LEU A 121 5.77 -22.53 -1.95
CA LEU A 121 4.32 -22.35 -2.02
C LEU A 121 3.79 -22.06 -3.44
N PRO A 122 4.43 -21.25 -4.29
CA PRO A 122 3.92 -20.99 -5.64
C PRO A 122 3.79 -22.28 -6.48
N LYS A 123 4.81 -23.15 -6.44
CA LYS A 123 4.80 -24.43 -7.17
C LYS A 123 3.76 -25.38 -6.61
N PHE A 124 3.66 -25.45 -5.28
CA PHE A 124 2.63 -26.22 -4.60
C PHE A 124 1.22 -25.78 -5.05
N LEU A 125 0.95 -24.47 -5.04
CA LEU A 125 -0.36 -23.95 -5.46
C LEU A 125 -0.64 -24.18 -6.95
N ALA A 126 0.37 -24.14 -7.81
CA ALA A 126 0.21 -24.49 -9.22
C ALA A 126 -0.29 -25.94 -9.37
N GLY A 127 0.27 -26.89 -8.60
CA GLY A 127 -0.21 -28.27 -8.55
C GLY A 127 -1.64 -28.40 -8.02
N ILE A 128 -1.96 -27.70 -6.92
CA ILE A 128 -3.32 -27.66 -6.35
C ILE A 128 -4.35 -27.14 -7.36
N MET A 129 -4.02 -26.07 -8.08
CA MET A 129 -4.91 -25.49 -9.08
C MET A 129 -5.07 -26.38 -10.31
N GLN A 130 -4.01 -27.05 -10.76
CA GLN A 130 -4.10 -28.05 -11.83
C GLN A 130 -5.03 -29.21 -11.46
N ALA A 131 -5.04 -29.60 -10.18
CA ALA A 131 -5.97 -30.57 -9.62
C ALA A 131 -7.38 -29.99 -9.34
N GLN A 132 -7.65 -28.74 -9.71
CA GLN A 132 -8.93 -28.03 -9.47
C GLN A 132 -9.33 -27.97 -7.99
N MET A 133 -8.36 -27.99 -7.08
CA MET A 133 -8.57 -27.90 -5.64
C MET A 133 -8.50 -26.45 -5.14
N ALA A 134 -9.14 -26.17 -4.01
CA ALA A 134 -9.17 -24.84 -3.42
C ALA A 134 -7.83 -24.49 -2.75
N THR A 135 -7.26 -23.34 -3.09
CA THR A 135 -6.01 -22.79 -2.53
C THR A 135 -6.22 -22.04 -1.20
N THR A 136 -7.48 -21.77 -0.85
CA THR A 136 -7.89 -20.82 0.20
C THR A 136 -7.29 -21.13 1.58
N ASN A 137 -7.30 -22.39 2.02
CA ASN A 137 -6.83 -22.75 3.36
C ASN A 137 -5.30 -22.59 3.49
N PHE A 138 -4.55 -22.99 2.45
CA PHE A 138 -3.10 -22.83 2.41
C PHE A 138 -2.70 -21.36 2.40
N LEU A 139 -3.38 -20.54 1.61
CA LEU A 139 -3.14 -19.09 1.58
C LEU A 139 -3.50 -18.40 2.90
N ARG A 140 -4.55 -18.87 3.58
CA ARG A 140 -4.91 -18.38 4.92
C ARG A 140 -3.81 -18.69 5.94
N GLN A 141 -3.26 -19.90 5.92
CA GLN A 141 -2.15 -20.31 6.79
C GLN A 141 -0.87 -19.51 6.45
N ALA A 142 -0.56 -19.32 5.17
CA ALA A 142 0.57 -18.51 4.72
C ALA A 142 0.47 -17.04 5.21
N ALA A 143 -0.75 -16.49 5.34
CA ALA A 143 -0.96 -15.14 5.86
C ALA A 143 -0.68 -14.99 7.36
N GLU A 144 -0.50 -16.09 8.11
CA GLU A 144 -0.10 -16.05 9.52
C GLU A 144 1.37 -15.69 9.71
N ASP A 145 2.17 -15.74 8.64
CA ASP A 145 3.58 -15.42 8.67
C ASP A 145 3.83 -13.93 8.97
N THR A 146 5.09 -13.58 9.17
CA THR A 146 5.51 -12.20 9.42
C THR A 146 5.26 -11.30 8.20
N PRO A 147 5.02 -9.98 8.39
CA PRO A 147 4.83 -9.03 7.29
C PRO A 147 5.91 -9.09 6.20
N GLN A 148 7.17 -9.31 6.58
CA GLN A 148 8.28 -9.42 5.63
C GLN A 148 8.19 -10.71 4.82
N ALA A 149 7.90 -11.84 5.46
CA ALA A 149 7.76 -13.12 4.78
C ALA A 149 6.54 -13.12 3.84
N ILE A 150 5.43 -12.50 4.24
CA ILE A 150 4.25 -12.32 3.37
C ILE A 150 4.61 -11.55 2.10
N ALA A 151 5.38 -10.47 2.20
CA ALA A 151 5.80 -9.71 1.01
C ALA A 151 6.72 -10.53 0.09
N GLN A 152 7.58 -11.38 0.65
CA GLN A 152 8.41 -12.30 -0.14
C GLN A 152 7.55 -13.36 -0.85
N THR A 153 6.58 -13.95 -0.14
CA THR A 153 5.64 -14.93 -0.69
C THR A 153 4.78 -14.32 -1.78
N LEU A 154 4.25 -13.11 -1.58
CA LEU A 154 3.50 -12.37 -2.62
C LEU A 154 4.36 -12.10 -3.85
N LYS A 155 5.63 -11.74 -3.68
CA LYS A 155 6.55 -11.54 -4.80
C LYS A 155 6.79 -12.82 -5.59
N ALA A 156 6.93 -13.95 -4.90
CA ALA A 156 7.13 -15.24 -5.55
C ALA A 156 5.84 -15.70 -6.26
N LEU A 157 4.67 -15.49 -5.65
CA LEU A 157 3.38 -15.78 -6.26
C LEU A 157 3.09 -14.89 -7.47
N ASP A 158 3.42 -13.61 -7.44
CA ASP A 158 3.25 -12.72 -8.60
C ASP A 158 4.19 -13.09 -9.74
N ALA A 159 5.36 -13.66 -9.46
CA ALA A 159 6.24 -14.17 -10.52
C ALA A 159 5.67 -15.44 -11.19
N GLU A 160 5.01 -16.31 -10.43
CA GLU A 160 4.42 -17.56 -10.93
C GLU A 160 3.04 -17.35 -11.57
N PHE A 161 2.22 -16.51 -10.95
CA PHE A 161 0.86 -16.17 -11.36
C PHE A 161 0.78 -14.68 -11.64
N PRO A 162 1.42 -14.17 -12.70
CA PRO A 162 1.52 -12.74 -12.93
C PRO A 162 0.16 -12.10 -13.14
N TYR A 163 0.09 -10.86 -12.68
CA TYR A 163 -0.91 -9.92 -13.14
C TYR A 163 -0.82 -9.78 -14.67
N VAL A 164 -1.94 -9.96 -15.37
CA VAL A 164 -2.03 -9.77 -16.83
C VAL A 164 -3.00 -8.63 -17.06
N ASP A 165 -2.51 -7.52 -17.59
CA ASP A 165 -3.35 -6.40 -18.00
C ASP A 165 -4.11 -6.85 -19.26
N THR A 166 -5.36 -7.27 -19.10
CA THR A 166 -6.21 -7.60 -20.23
C THR A 166 -6.62 -6.31 -20.92
N GLU A 167 -6.24 -6.12 -22.19
CA GLU A 167 -6.57 -4.96 -23.03
C GLU A 167 -8.08 -4.88 -23.40
N ASP A 168 -8.99 -5.53 -22.65
CA ASP A 168 -10.42 -5.51 -22.97
C ASP A 168 -11.02 -4.11 -22.69
N PRO A 169 -11.40 -3.35 -23.73
CA PRO A 169 -11.90 -1.99 -23.58
C PRO A 169 -13.27 -1.90 -22.90
N PHE A 170 -13.96 -3.02 -22.67
CA PHE A 170 -15.34 -3.05 -22.20
C PHE A 170 -15.52 -3.33 -20.70
N GLN A 171 -14.48 -3.76 -19.96
CA GLN A 171 -14.59 -4.08 -18.53
C GLN A 171 -14.15 -2.94 -17.59
N SER A 172 -14.91 -1.90 -17.28
CA SER A 172 -14.42 -0.84 -16.38
C SER A 172 -14.14 -1.33 -14.93
N GLY A 173 -13.12 -0.76 -14.26
CA GLY A 173 -12.88 -0.93 -12.82
C GLY A 173 -11.69 -1.82 -12.43
N TRP A 174 -11.44 -1.92 -11.13
CA TRP A 174 -10.36 -2.71 -10.52
C TRP A 174 -10.34 -4.20 -10.95
N ASP A 175 -11.45 -4.69 -11.53
CA ASP A 175 -11.64 -6.05 -12.02
C ASP A 175 -11.03 -6.33 -13.41
N ARG A 176 -10.69 -5.28 -14.19
CA ARG A 176 -10.19 -5.34 -15.60
C ARG A 176 -8.80 -6.00 -15.78
N ARG A 177 -8.25 -6.56 -14.71
CA ARG A 177 -6.83 -6.41 -14.40
C ARG A 177 -6.16 -7.66 -13.85
N ARG A 178 -6.91 -8.69 -13.44
CA ARG A 178 -6.34 -9.85 -12.75
C ARG A 178 -6.68 -11.13 -13.48
N SER A 179 -5.67 -11.97 -13.76
CA SER A 179 -5.94 -13.32 -14.21
C SER A 179 -6.66 -14.08 -13.09
N ALA A 180 -7.62 -14.95 -13.43
CA ALA A 180 -8.33 -15.77 -12.43
C ALA A 180 -7.36 -16.53 -11.50
N ALA A 181 -6.19 -16.90 -12.03
CA ALA A 181 -5.11 -17.51 -11.27
C ALA A 181 -4.45 -16.55 -10.26
N ASN A 182 -4.13 -15.31 -10.65
CA ASN A 182 -3.60 -14.29 -9.74
C ASN A 182 -4.62 -13.96 -8.64
N GLU A 183 -5.91 -13.88 -8.95
CA GLU A 183 -6.96 -13.65 -7.94
C GLU A 183 -7.05 -14.79 -6.95
N ALA A 184 -7.08 -16.03 -7.44
CA ALA A 184 -7.12 -17.24 -6.63
C ALA A 184 -5.81 -17.50 -5.84
N THR A 185 -4.78 -16.67 -6.01
CA THR A 185 -3.48 -16.80 -5.31
C THR A 185 -3.07 -15.49 -4.63
N VAL A 186 -2.43 -14.58 -5.36
CA VAL A 186 -1.95 -13.28 -4.88
C VAL A 186 -3.08 -12.46 -4.25
N GLY A 187 -4.23 -12.40 -4.92
CA GLY A 187 -5.42 -11.68 -4.44
C GLY A 187 -5.90 -12.19 -3.08
N LEU A 188 -6.07 -13.51 -2.96
CA LEU A 188 -6.46 -14.17 -1.70
C LEU A 188 -5.42 -14.00 -0.59
N LEU A 189 -4.11 -14.06 -0.90
CA LEU A 189 -3.09 -13.86 0.12
C LEU A 189 -3.09 -12.42 0.66
N ILE A 190 -3.27 -11.42 -0.20
CA ILE A 190 -3.42 -10.02 0.23
C ILE A 190 -4.65 -9.85 1.11
N GLU A 191 -5.75 -10.48 0.73
CA GLU A 191 -6.97 -10.49 1.52
C GLU A 191 -6.75 -11.08 2.92
N PHE A 192 -6.14 -12.26 3.02
CA PHE A 192 -5.87 -12.87 4.33
C PHE A 192 -4.84 -12.08 5.13
N ALA A 193 -3.81 -11.53 4.48
CA ALA A 193 -2.84 -10.67 5.12
C ALA A 193 -3.49 -9.40 5.67
N ALA A 194 -4.42 -8.78 4.94
CA ALA A 194 -5.18 -7.63 5.41
C ALA A 194 -6.00 -7.99 6.66
N ARG A 195 -6.71 -9.12 6.64
CA ARG A 195 -7.48 -9.60 7.80
C ARG A 195 -6.60 -9.89 9.03
N LYS A 196 -5.42 -10.47 8.82
CA LYS A 196 -4.52 -10.89 9.89
C LYS A 196 -3.71 -9.73 10.48
N HIS A 197 -3.17 -8.86 9.61
CA HIS A 197 -2.16 -7.86 9.97
C HIS A 197 -2.63 -6.43 9.83
N GLY A 198 -3.79 -6.17 9.23
CA GLY A 198 -4.22 -4.82 8.86
C GLY A 198 -4.41 -3.88 10.06
N ALA A 199 -4.96 -4.34 11.18
CA ALA A 199 -5.11 -3.48 12.36
C ALA A 199 -3.77 -3.25 13.10
N ASP A 200 -2.92 -4.28 13.17
CA ASP A 200 -1.81 -4.31 14.13
C ASP A 200 -0.43 -4.08 13.49
N ALA A 201 -0.26 -4.41 12.20
CA ALA A 201 1.01 -4.39 11.51
C ALA A 201 0.95 -3.79 10.09
N SER A 202 -0.10 -3.00 9.79
CA SER A 202 -0.24 -2.29 8.50
C SER A 202 1.03 -1.59 8.02
N PRO A 203 1.76 -0.78 8.83
CA PRO A 203 2.97 -0.10 8.37
C PRO A 203 4.06 -1.08 7.91
N ALA A 204 4.23 -2.19 8.64
CA ALA A 204 5.24 -3.19 8.32
C ALA A 204 4.93 -3.89 6.98
N VAL A 205 3.65 -4.26 6.77
CA VAL A 205 3.21 -4.88 5.52
C VAL A 205 3.39 -3.93 4.33
N VAL A 206 2.91 -2.69 4.44
CA VAL A 206 3.02 -1.68 3.36
C VAL A 206 4.48 -1.41 2.99
N VAL A 207 5.36 -1.23 3.98
CA VAL A 207 6.78 -0.98 3.74
C VAL A 207 7.45 -2.21 3.12
N ALA A 208 7.11 -3.41 3.57
CA ALA A 208 7.64 -4.65 3.01
C ALA A 208 7.23 -4.83 1.53
N LEU A 209 5.94 -4.62 1.22
CA LEU A 209 5.43 -4.67 -0.15
C LEU A 209 6.11 -3.65 -1.07
N ARG A 210 6.23 -2.39 -0.63
CA ARG A 210 6.91 -1.36 -1.43
C ARG A 210 8.38 -1.64 -1.66
N ARG A 211 9.09 -2.18 -0.66
CA ARG A 211 10.49 -2.60 -0.80
C ARG A 211 10.66 -3.78 -1.74
N ALA A 212 9.64 -4.65 -1.82
CA ALA A 212 9.58 -5.75 -2.77
C ALA A 212 9.16 -5.33 -4.19
N SER A 213 8.96 -4.03 -4.46
CA SER A 213 8.42 -3.47 -5.71
C SER A 213 6.96 -3.86 -6.00
N LEU A 214 6.19 -4.21 -4.97
CA LEU A 214 4.79 -4.61 -5.03
C LEU A 214 3.86 -3.46 -4.61
N GLY A 215 4.11 -2.26 -5.13
CA GLY A 215 3.40 -1.03 -4.73
C GLY A 215 1.89 -1.10 -4.95
N PHE A 216 1.46 -1.66 -6.09
CA PHE A 216 0.06 -1.89 -6.41
C PHE A 216 -0.66 -2.76 -5.36
N TYR A 217 0.00 -3.82 -4.89
CA TYR A 217 -0.55 -4.70 -3.86
C TYR A 217 -0.59 -4.06 -2.48
N ALA A 218 0.27 -3.07 -2.20
CA ALA A 218 0.16 -2.26 -1.00
C ALA A 218 -1.13 -1.42 -0.99
N GLU A 219 -1.50 -0.83 -2.13
CA GLU A 219 -2.76 -0.10 -2.28
C GLU A 219 -3.96 -1.05 -2.13
N SER A 220 -3.92 -2.23 -2.76
CA SER A 220 -4.95 -3.25 -2.59
C SER A 220 -5.09 -3.70 -1.14
N PHE A 221 -3.98 -3.89 -0.41
CA PHE A 221 -3.98 -4.22 1.00
C PHE A 221 -4.68 -3.13 1.84
N LEU A 222 -4.30 -1.86 1.65
CA LEU A 222 -4.89 -0.73 2.37
C LEU A 222 -6.39 -0.56 2.07
N SER A 223 -6.79 -0.78 0.82
CA SER A 223 -8.20 -0.79 0.44
C SER A 223 -8.99 -1.86 1.20
N ARG A 224 -8.46 -3.08 1.32
CA ARG A 224 -9.08 -4.14 2.15
C ARG A 224 -9.19 -3.75 3.62
N VAL A 225 -8.18 -3.06 4.17
CA VAL A 225 -8.22 -2.56 5.55
C VAL A 225 -9.38 -1.57 5.74
N GLY A 226 -9.53 -0.58 4.85
CA GLY A 226 -10.61 0.41 4.92
C GLY A 226 -12.01 -0.18 4.66
N THR A 227 -12.09 -1.20 3.81
CA THR A 227 -13.40 -1.77 3.39
C THR A 227 -13.95 -2.84 4.32
N TRP A 228 -13.12 -3.57 5.06
CA TRP A 228 -13.61 -4.75 5.81
C TRP A 228 -13.60 -4.61 7.32
N PHE A 229 -12.71 -3.79 7.88
CA PHE A 229 -12.59 -3.72 9.33
C PHE A 229 -13.71 -2.91 9.99
N LEU A 230 -13.92 -3.15 11.28
CA LEU A 230 -14.74 -2.29 12.13
C LEU A 230 -14.06 -0.94 12.32
N ALA A 231 -14.84 0.09 12.64
CA ALA A 231 -14.36 1.47 12.79
C ALA A 231 -13.14 1.59 13.73
N GLU A 232 -13.17 0.92 14.88
CA GLU A 232 -12.06 0.90 15.85
C GLU A 232 -10.75 0.37 15.24
N LYS A 233 -10.83 -0.72 14.46
CA LYS A 233 -9.66 -1.32 13.81
C LYS A 233 -9.13 -0.47 12.66
N ILE A 234 -10.01 0.23 11.93
CA ILE A 234 -9.62 1.21 10.92
C ILE A 234 -8.85 2.36 11.58
N ALA A 235 -9.43 2.96 12.63
CA ALA A 235 -8.83 4.02 13.41
C ALA A 235 -7.43 3.63 13.93
N LYS A 236 -7.30 2.43 14.51
CA LYS A 236 -6.02 1.87 14.95
C LYS A 236 -5.01 1.75 13.82
N ALA A 237 -5.41 1.21 12.66
CA ALA A 237 -4.53 1.08 11.50
C ALA A 237 -4.04 2.45 10.99
N VAL A 238 -4.94 3.43 10.93
CA VAL A 238 -4.64 4.83 10.55
C VAL A 238 -3.61 5.44 11.51
N ASP A 239 -3.77 5.23 12.82
CA ASP A 239 -2.84 5.76 13.83
C ASP A 239 -1.46 5.10 13.72
N HIS A 240 -1.42 3.78 13.53
CA HIS A 240 -0.18 3.06 13.27
C HIS A 240 0.54 3.58 12.02
N LEU A 241 -0.18 3.80 10.91
CA LEU A 241 0.38 4.35 9.67
C LEU A 241 0.93 5.77 9.88
N ARG A 242 0.18 6.63 10.58
CA ARG A 242 0.63 8.00 10.90
C ARG A 242 1.86 8.00 11.81
N SER A 243 1.89 7.13 12.82
CA SER A 243 3.05 6.99 13.72
C SER A 243 4.32 6.57 12.97
N ALA A 244 4.17 5.79 11.90
CA ALA A 244 5.24 5.41 10.99
C ALA A 244 5.54 6.45 9.89
N SER A 245 4.96 7.66 9.96
CA SER A 245 5.08 8.73 8.96
C SER A 245 4.52 8.38 7.56
N LEU A 246 3.60 7.42 7.48
CA LEU A 246 2.91 6.99 6.26
C LEU A 246 1.55 7.70 6.12
N TYR A 247 1.57 9.04 6.11
CA TYR A 247 0.34 9.86 6.10
C TYR A 247 -0.53 9.66 4.86
N ARG A 248 0.10 9.44 3.70
CA ARG A 248 -0.63 9.14 2.45
C ARG A 248 -1.38 7.81 2.57
N ASP A 249 -0.71 6.77 3.06
CA ASP A 249 -1.32 5.45 3.24
C ASP A 249 -2.48 5.48 4.25
N ALA A 250 -2.32 6.25 5.32
CA ALA A 250 -3.39 6.48 6.29
C ALA A 250 -4.62 7.14 5.64
N LYS A 251 -4.39 8.12 4.76
CA LYS A 251 -5.46 8.73 3.96
C LYS A 251 -6.07 7.71 2.99
N ASP A 252 -5.27 6.87 2.34
CA ASP A 252 -5.76 5.86 1.40
C ASP A 252 -6.69 4.84 2.09
N VAL A 253 -6.41 4.44 3.35
CA VAL A 253 -7.33 3.61 4.16
C VAL A 253 -8.66 4.31 4.42
N LEU A 254 -8.62 5.58 4.84
CA LEU A 254 -9.84 6.37 5.11
C LEU A 254 -10.64 6.56 3.81
N THR A 255 -9.98 6.92 2.72
CA THR A 255 -10.61 7.05 1.41
C THR A 255 -11.24 5.73 0.95
N ALA A 256 -10.60 4.58 1.16
CA ALA A 256 -11.18 3.28 0.81
C ALA A 256 -12.42 2.90 1.65
N THR A 257 -12.71 3.62 2.74
CA THR A 257 -13.94 3.42 3.51
C THR A 257 -15.19 3.75 2.67
N SER A 258 -15.08 4.62 1.65
CA SER A 258 -16.18 4.87 0.70
C SER A 258 -16.53 3.64 -0.14
N ASP A 259 -15.63 2.66 -0.25
CA ASP A 259 -15.81 1.47 -1.06
C ASP A 259 -16.55 0.35 -0.31
N ARG A 260 -16.88 0.55 0.97
CA ARG A 260 -17.68 -0.38 1.80
C ARG A 260 -19.10 -0.58 1.26
N SER A 261 -19.80 -1.57 1.83
CA SER A 261 -21.26 -1.65 1.73
C SER A 261 -21.88 -0.41 2.38
N SER A 262 -22.93 0.13 1.74
CA SER A 262 -23.50 1.43 2.10
C SER A 262 -23.95 1.51 3.56
N ASP A 263 -24.55 0.43 4.05
CA ASP A 263 -25.07 0.21 5.42
C ASP A 263 -24.00 0.21 6.53
N ARG A 264 -22.72 0.28 6.17
CA ARG A 264 -21.59 0.18 7.13
C ARG A 264 -20.64 1.36 7.08
N ILE A 265 -20.97 2.39 6.30
CA ILE A 265 -20.16 3.61 6.19
C ILE A 265 -20.51 4.56 7.34
N PHE A 266 -21.80 4.69 7.66
CA PHE A 266 -22.26 5.52 8.78
C PHE A 266 -21.59 5.12 10.10
N GLU A 267 -21.50 3.81 10.40
CA GLU A 267 -20.81 3.28 11.60
C GLU A 267 -19.39 3.83 11.77
N VAL A 268 -18.65 3.98 10.65
CA VAL A 268 -17.26 4.45 10.68
C VAL A 268 -17.23 5.97 10.88
N VAL A 269 -18.08 6.71 10.17
CA VAL A 269 -18.15 8.17 10.31
C VAL A 269 -18.57 8.57 11.72
N ASP A 270 -19.64 7.95 12.26
CA ASP A 270 -20.14 8.21 13.61
C ASP A 270 -19.08 7.91 14.66
N PHE A 271 -18.40 6.75 14.56
CA PHE A 271 -17.30 6.42 15.46
C PHE A 271 -16.18 7.46 15.42
N LEU A 272 -15.76 7.89 14.23
CA LEU A 272 -14.72 8.90 14.08
C LEU A 272 -15.14 10.25 14.65
N GLN A 273 -16.37 10.69 14.41
CA GLN A 273 -16.90 11.95 14.94
C GLN A 273 -17.02 11.91 16.47
N THR A 274 -17.60 10.84 17.02
CA THR A 274 -17.77 10.65 18.48
C THR A 274 -16.43 10.58 19.21
N ASN A 275 -15.39 10.06 18.57
CA ASN A 275 -14.03 10.02 19.12
C ASN A 275 -13.19 11.28 18.78
N SER A 276 -13.83 12.40 18.40
CA SER A 276 -13.17 13.68 18.07
C SER A 276 -12.15 13.61 16.92
N ARG A 277 -12.28 12.62 16.02
CA ARG A 277 -11.46 12.46 14.81
C ARG A 277 -12.16 13.07 13.59
N THR A 278 -12.63 14.31 13.74
CA THR A 278 -13.41 15.01 12.72
C THR A 278 -12.68 15.12 11.38
N SER A 279 -11.36 15.37 11.40
CA SER A 279 -10.55 15.40 10.18
C SER A 279 -10.54 14.08 9.40
N ASP A 280 -10.66 12.95 10.10
CA ASP A 280 -10.65 11.62 9.48
C ASP A 280 -12.03 11.31 8.90
N ALA A 281 -13.09 11.66 9.63
CA ALA A 281 -14.46 11.61 9.13
C ALA A 281 -14.61 12.45 7.86
N ASP A 282 -14.05 13.65 7.83
CA ASP A 282 -14.10 14.54 6.65
C ASP A 282 -13.43 13.92 5.42
N ILE A 283 -12.34 13.15 5.59
CA ILE A 283 -11.71 12.41 4.49
C ILE A 283 -12.64 11.33 3.94
N VAL A 284 -13.35 10.60 4.81
CA VAL A 284 -14.32 9.57 4.41
C VAL A 284 -15.51 10.21 3.69
N LEU A 285 -16.11 11.25 4.27
CA LEU A 285 -17.25 11.98 3.69
C LEU A 285 -16.92 12.57 2.33
N LYS A 286 -15.73 13.15 2.20
CA LYS A 286 -15.24 13.65 0.92
C LYS A 286 -15.08 12.53 -0.11
N ALA A 287 -14.50 11.40 0.28
CA ALA A 287 -14.34 10.25 -0.61
C ALA A 287 -15.69 9.69 -1.11
N ILE A 288 -16.73 9.70 -0.27
CA ILE A 288 -18.08 9.30 -0.67
C ILE A 288 -18.58 10.16 -1.84
N GLY A 289 -18.52 11.49 -1.72
CA GLY A 289 -18.98 12.39 -2.78
C GLY A 289 -18.11 12.38 -4.05
N GLU A 290 -16.81 12.14 -3.92
CA GLU A 290 -15.89 12.12 -5.07
C GLU A 290 -15.91 10.80 -5.86
N LYS A 291 -16.15 9.66 -5.20
CA LYS A 291 -15.92 8.33 -5.78
C LYS A 291 -17.15 7.47 -5.99
N CYS A 292 -18.23 7.70 -5.25
CA CYS A 292 -19.42 6.87 -5.41
C CYS A 292 -20.08 7.17 -6.75
N ASP A 293 -20.71 6.16 -7.34
CA ASP A 293 -21.67 6.35 -8.41
C ASP A 293 -23.04 6.81 -7.86
N GLU A 294 -23.93 7.20 -8.76
CA GLU A 294 -25.30 7.63 -8.50
C GLU A 294 -26.09 6.72 -7.55
N ASN A 295 -26.10 5.41 -7.82
CA ASN A 295 -26.87 4.46 -7.03
C ASN A 295 -26.25 4.28 -5.64
N LYS A 296 -24.93 4.16 -5.58
CA LYS A 296 -24.23 3.99 -4.32
C LYS A 296 -24.38 5.22 -3.42
N LEU A 297 -24.27 6.43 -3.98
CA LEU A 297 -24.45 7.66 -3.21
C LEU A 297 -25.88 7.76 -2.65
N LEU A 298 -26.89 7.44 -3.45
CA LEU A 298 -28.28 7.41 -3.01
C LEU A 298 -28.49 6.49 -1.80
N LEU A 299 -27.96 5.27 -1.86
CA LEU A 299 -28.04 4.30 -0.75
C LEU A 299 -27.33 4.80 0.51
N ILE A 300 -26.14 5.41 0.36
CA ILE A 300 -25.39 5.95 1.49
C ILE A 300 -26.11 7.13 2.12
N VAL A 301 -26.61 8.08 1.34
CA VAL A 301 -27.34 9.24 1.87
C VAL A 301 -28.61 8.80 2.60
N SER A 302 -29.34 7.84 2.02
CA SER A 302 -30.54 7.28 2.66
C SER A 302 -30.21 6.63 4.01
N ASP A 303 -29.12 5.85 4.08
CA ASP A 303 -28.64 5.24 5.32
C ASP A 303 -28.24 6.29 6.38
N PHE A 304 -27.57 7.37 5.96
CA PHE A 304 -27.21 8.48 6.83
C PHE A 304 -28.45 9.21 7.37
N GLU A 305 -29.45 9.46 6.52
CA GLU A 305 -30.71 10.08 6.93
C GLU A 305 -31.51 9.18 7.89
N GLU A 306 -31.56 7.86 7.63
CA GLU A 306 -32.20 6.87 8.52
C GLU A 306 -31.56 6.87 9.91
N HIS A 307 -30.23 7.00 9.97
CA HIS A 307 -29.48 7.09 11.22
C HIS A 307 -29.37 8.52 11.78
N SER A 308 -30.17 9.47 11.27
CA SER A 308 -30.24 10.85 11.76
C SER A 308 -28.89 11.59 11.74
N ALA A 309 -28.08 11.37 10.69
CA ALA A 309 -26.85 12.11 10.46
C ALA A 309 -27.11 13.63 10.47
N SER A 310 -26.17 14.39 11.01
CA SER A 310 -26.29 15.84 11.08
C SER A 310 -26.32 16.46 9.67
N THR A 311 -27.04 17.57 9.49
CA THR A 311 -27.05 18.32 8.23
C THR A 311 -25.64 18.69 7.77
N GLU A 312 -24.74 19.04 8.70
CA GLU A 312 -23.34 19.33 8.39
C GLU A 312 -22.63 18.13 7.73
N THR A 313 -22.90 16.90 8.20
CA THR A 313 -22.34 15.68 7.63
C THR A 313 -22.79 15.49 6.19
N LEU A 314 -24.08 15.67 5.92
CA LEU A 314 -24.64 15.58 4.57
C LEU A 314 -24.13 16.71 3.66
N THR A 315 -24.00 17.95 4.17
CA THR A 315 -23.41 19.07 3.42
C THR A 315 -21.98 18.78 2.98
N LYS A 316 -21.17 18.12 3.82
CA LYS A 316 -19.80 17.74 3.46
C LYS A 316 -19.76 16.74 2.29
N ILE A 317 -20.69 15.79 2.26
CA ILE A 317 -20.82 14.85 1.13
C ILE A 317 -21.24 15.63 -0.12
N ALA A 318 -22.29 16.47 -0.02
CA ALA A 318 -22.81 17.25 -1.14
C ALA A 318 -21.74 18.15 -1.79
N ARG A 319 -20.91 18.83 -0.97
CA ARG A 319 -19.80 19.67 -1.44
C ARG A 319 -18.68 18.90 -2.14
N ALA A 320 -18.54 17.61 -1.86
CA ALA A 320 -17.52 16.77 -2.49
C ALA A 320 -17.94 16.20 -3.85
N VAL A 321 -19.23 16.26 -4.20
CA VAL A 321 -19.73 15.85 -5.51
C VAL A 321 -19.19 16.78 -6.58
N SER A 322 -18.55 16.21 -7.62
CA SER A 322 -17.97 16.97 -8.72
C SER A 322 -19.04 17.79 -9.45
N SER A 323 -18.67 18.99 -9.89
CA SER A 323 -19.56 19.87 -10.65
C SER A 323 -20.09 19.21 -11.92
N GLU A 324 -19.27 18.39 -12.59
CA GLU A 324 -19.64 17.64 -13.80
C GLU A 324 -20.80 16.66 -13.58
N ASN A 325 -20.86 16.02 -12.41
CA ASN A 325 -21.88 15.01 -12.11
C ASN A 325 -23.06 15.58 -11.30
N ARG A 326 -22.92 16.79 -10.74
CA ARG A 326 -23.87 17.36 -9.76
C ARG A 326 -25.31 17.43 -10.27
N GLU A 327 -25.52 17.82 -11.53
CA GLU A 327 -26.86 17.88 -12.14
C GLU A 327 -27.52 16.50 -12.25
N ALA A 328 -26.73 15.45 -12.56
CA ALA A 328 -27.23 14.09 -12.63
C ALA A 328 -27.69 13.61 -11.24
N TYR A 329 -26.90 13.88 -10.20
CA TYR A 329 -27.28 13.61 -8.81
C TYR A 329 -28.53 14.38 -8.38
N ILE A 330 -28.63 15.68 -8.67
CA ILE A 330 -29.82 16.49 -8.35
C ILE A 330 -31.07 15.85 -8.98
N SER A 331 -31.01 15.52 -10.27
CA SER A 331 -32.12 14.85 -10.97
C SER A 331 -32.52 13.53 -10.31
N LEU A 332 -31.54 12.71 -9.90
CA LEU A 332 -31.78 11.44 -9.21
C LEU A 332 -32.48 11.64 -7.86
N PHE A 333 -31.99 12.56 -7.02
CA PHE A 333 -32.58 12.83 -5.71
C PHE A 333 -33.98 13.46 -5.81
N THR A 334 -34.23 14.29 -6.82
CA THR A 334 -35.59 14.80 -7.12
C THR A 334 -36.56 13.66 -7.47
N GLN A 335 -36.13 12.71 -8.32
CA GLN A 335 -36.97 11.59 -8.76
C GLN A 335 -37.28 10.60 -7.63
N THR A 336 -36.32 10.39 -6.73
CA THR A 336 -36.41 9.42 -5.63
C THR A 336 -37.04 10.00 -4.36
N GLY A 337 -37.29 11.30 -4.31
CA GLY A 337 -37.95 11.99 -3.19
C GLY A 337 -37.00 12.44 -2.08
N GLY A 338 -35.68 12.42 -2.30
CA GLY A 338 -34.66 12.87 -1.35
C GLY A 338 -34.49 14.39 -1.31
N SER A 339 -35.57 15.11 -1.00
CA SER A 339 -35.65 16.58 -1.10
C SER A 339 -34.66 17.32 -0.20
N HIS A 340 -34.28 16.75 0.95
CA HIS A 340 -33.30 17.35 1.85
C HIS A 340 -31.90 17.38 1.21
N PHE A 341 -31.38 16.23 0.79
CA PHE A 341 -30.07 16.16 0.15
C PHE A 341 -30.01 16.87 -1.21
N GLU A 342 -31.11 16.85 -1.98
CA GLU A 342 -31.22 17.68 -3.20
C GLU A 342 -30.95 19.16 -2.91
N THR A 343 -31.56 19.70 -1.84
CA THR A 343 -31.38 21.10 -1.43
C THR A 343 -29.91 21.36 -1.11
N LEU A 344 -29.27 20.46 -0.37
CA LEU A 344 -27.84 20.57 -0.03
C LEU A 344 -26.93 20.52 -1.26
N LEU A 345 -27.25 19.72 -2.28
CA LEU A 345 -26.52 19.69 -3.56
C LEU A 345 -26.63 21.01 -4.32
N ARG A 346 -27.82 21.63 -4.31
CA ARG A 346 -28.04 22.95 -4.93
C ARG A 346 -27.31 24.06 -4.19
N GLU A 347 -27.34 24.06 -2.86
CA GLU A 347 -26.60 25.01 -2.03
C GLU A 347 -25.08 24.86 -2.21
N ALA A 348 -24.58 23.63 -2.28
CA ALA A 348 -23.18 23.36 -2.58
C ALA A 348 -22.76 23.89 -3.97
N ALA A 349 -23.68 23.99 -4.93
CA ALA A 349 -23.43 24.60 -6.23
C ALA A 349 -23.30 26.12 -6.19
N THR A 350 -24.00 26.77 -5.26
CA THR A 350 -23.90 28.22 -5.08
C THR A 350 -22.71 28.65 -4.23
N ASP A 351 -22.20 27.75 -3.38
CA ASP A 351 -21.08 27.97 -2.48
C ASP A 351 -19.69 27.75 -3.11
N ASP A 352 -19.61 27.23 -4.35
CA ASP A 352 -18.33 27.01 -5.03
C ASP A 352 -17.63 28.36 -5.28
N PRO A 353 -16.48 28.67 -4.66
CA PRO A 353 -15.69 29.79 -5.10
C PRO A 353 -15.19 29.43 -6.50
N SER A 354 -15.51 30.27 -7.48
CA SER A 354 -14.89 30.24 -8.80
C SER A 354 -13.36 30.10 -8.62
N PHE A 355 -12.82 28.91 -8.90
CA PHE A 355 -11.38 28.69 -8.99
C PHE A 355 -10.83 29.27 -10.30
#